data_AF-A0AAV6LS55-F1
#
_entry.id   AF-A0AAV6LS55-F1
#
_cell.length_a   1.000
_cell.length_b   1.000
_cell.length_c   1.000
_cell.angle_alpha   90.00
_cell.angle_beta   90.00
_cell.angle_gamma   90.00
#
_symmetry.space_group_name_H-M   'P 1'
#
loop_
_entity.id
_entity.type
_entity.pdbx_description
1 polymer ?
#
loop_
_entity_poly.entity_id
_entity_poly.type
_entity_poly.pdbx_seq_one_letter_code
_entity_poly.pdbx_strand_id
1 'polypeptide(L)'
;MAVRLTWSSAFRAGLFLILLAAITSAFVTLPVEKILKDFLLWVKHDLGPWGPLALAVAYIPLTVLAVPASVLTLGGGYLFGLPVGFVADSIGATLGATAAFLLGRTIGRSYVISKLKKYPKFQAVAIATQRSGFKIVLLLRLVPLLPFNMLNYLLSVTPVPLGEYMLASWVGMMPITFTFVYVGTTLKDLSDVTHGWAEVSKTRWVSAMPPIVVVISVVALMAAGFLISVILMVVTTKVAKASLDKALAEDGDIEGILGSPRLPIVAEPPLDLQKPLIIKIDSPGNHHEKQ
;
A
#
# COMPACT_ATOMS: atom_id res chain seq x y z
N MET A 1 23.48 -28.42 14.86
CA MET A 1 22.05 -28.68 14.53
C MET A 1 21.95 -28.96 13.04
N ALA A 2 22.01 -30.24 12.63
CA ALA A 2 22.01 -30.61 11.21
C ALA A 2 20.60 -30.45 10.62
N VAL A 3 20.45 -29.53 9.66
CA VAL A 3 19.20 -29.34 8.92
C VAL A 3 18.98 -30.59 8.06
N ARG A 4 18.11 -31.50 8.50
CA ARG A 4 17.66 -32.63 7.66
C ARG A 4 16.89 -32.06 6.48
N LEU A 5 17.57 -31.92 5.35
CA LEU A 5 16.99 -31.52 4.07
C LEU A 5 16.07 -32.66 3.61
N THR A 6 14.79 -32.56 3.93
CA THR A 6 13.78 -33.52 3.49
C THR A 6 13.66 -33.41 1.96
N TRP A 7 13.66 -34.53 1.25
CA TRP A 7 13.62 -34.56 -0.23
C TRP A 7 12.46 -33.70 -0.81
N SER A 8 11.37 -33.58 -0.07
CA SER A 8 10.23 -32.71 -0.38
C SER A 8 10.53 -31.20 -0.28
N SER A 9 11.47 -30.75 0.55
CA SER A 9 11.87 -29.34 0.64
C SER A 9 12.82 -28.94 -0.48
N ALA A 10 13.69 -29.85 -0.92
CA ALA A 10 14.54 -29.67 -2.10
C ALA A 10 13.69 -29.59 -3.39
N PHE A 11 12.69 -30.47 -3.53
CA PHE A 11 11.73 -30.42 -4.64
C PHE A 11 10.92 -29.11 -4.65
N ARG A 12 10.41 -28.67 -3.49
CA ARG A 12 9.68 -27.40 -3.35
C ARG A 12 10.56 -26.19 -3.62
N ALA A 13 11.83 -26.22 -3.20
CA ALA A 13 12.80 -25.16 -3.48
C ALA A 13 13.14 -25.10 -4.98
N GLY A 14 13.34 -26.26 -5.62
CA GLY A 14 13.53 -26.35 -7.07
C GLY A 14 12.32 -25.84 -7.85
N LEU A 15 11.10 -26.25 -7.48
CA LEU A 15 9.86 -25.75 -8.08
C LEU A 15 9.70 -24.24 -7.90
N PHE A 16 10.02 -23.70 -6.71
CA PHE A 16 9.99 -22.27 -6.45
C PHE A 16 11.01 -21.52 -7.31
N LEU A 17 12.24 -22.03 -7.46
CA LEU A 17 13.26 -21.43 -8.31
C LEU A 17 12.89 -21.49 -9.80
N ILE A 18 12.25 -22.57 -10.25
CA ILE A 18 11.74 -22.71 -11.62
C ILE A 18 10.58 -21.74 -11.86
N LEU A 19 9.63 -21.63 -10.92
CA LEU A 19 8.55 -20.64 -11.00
C LEU A 19 9.09 -19.22 -11.00
N LEU A 20 10.07 -18.93 -10.15
CA LEU A 20 10.70 -17.63 -10.08
C LEU A 20 11.41 -17.33 -11.40
N ALA A 21 12.22 -18.24 -11.93
CA ALA A 21 12.90 -18.10 -13.21
C ALA A 21 11.93 -17.99 -14.40
N ALA A 22 10.81 -18.72 -14.38
CA ALA A 22 9.75 -18.63 -15.38
C ALA A 22 9.03 -17.27 -15.32
N ILE A 23 8.78 -16.75 -14.13
CA ILE A 23 8.21 -15.40 -13.94
C ILE A 23 9.22 -14.36 -14.44
N THR A 24 10.48 -14.39 -14.01
CA THR A 24 11.50 -13.43 -14.46
C THR A 24 11.72 -13.51 -15.97
N SER A 25 11.78 -14.72 -16.52
CA SER A 25 11.88 -14.94 -17.96
C SER A 25 10.65 -14.42 -18.69
N ALA A 26 9.43 -14.68 -18.19
CA ALA A 26 8.20 -14.13 -18.76
C ALA A 26 8.19 -12.60 -18.71
N PHE A 27 8.65 -11.96 -17.62
CA PHE A 27 8.74 -10.50 -17.53
C PHE A 27 9.76 -9.88 -18.51
N VAL A 28 10.83 -10.61 -18.86
CA VAL A 28 11.87 -10.14 -19.80
C VAL A 28 11.53 -10.48 -21.25
N THR A 29 10.88 -11.62 -21.50
CA THR A 29 10.58 -12.13 -22.85
C THR A 29 9.22 -11.69 -23.35
N LEU A 30 8.23 -11.52 -22.47
CA LEU A 30 6.93 -10.99 -22.88
C LEU A 30 7.07 -9.49 -23.08
N PRO A 31 6.70 -8.95 -24.25
CA PRO A 31 6.68 -7.53 -24.48
C PRO A 31 5.43 -6.94 -23.80
N VAL A 32 5.38 -6.98 -22.46
CA VAL A 32 4.24 -6.55 -21.64
C VAL A 32 3.86 -5.11 -21.98
N GLU A 33 4.84 -4.25 -22.21
CA GLU A 33 4.59 -2.88 -22.68
C GLU A 33 3.87 -2.84 -24.03
N LYS A 34 4.27 -3.67 -24.99
CA LYS A 34 3.62 -3.76 -26.30
C LYS A 34 2.21 -4.30 -26.15
N ILE A 35 2.02 -5.36 -25.36
CA ILE A 35 0.71 -5.96 -25.11
C ILE A 35 -0.24 -4.94 -24.47
N LEU A 36 0.24 -4.18 -23.49
CA LEU A 36 -0.56 -3.15 -22.83
C LEU A 36 -0.86 -1.96 -23.77
N LYS A 37 0.10 -1.56 -24.61
CA LYS A 37 -0.14 -0.53 -25.64
C LYS A 37 -1.16 -1.02 -26.67
N ASP A 38 -1.00 -2.22 -27.21
CA ASP A 38 -1.91 -2.83 -28.17
C ASP A 38 -3.32 -2.99 -27.57
N PHE A 39 -3.40 -3.38 -26.29
CA PHE A 39 -4.66 -3.42 -25.54
C PHE A 39 -5.31 -2.04 -25.43
N LEU A 40 -4.56 -1.00 -25.02
CA LEU A 40 -5.09 0.36 -24.92
C LEU A 40 -5.52 0.93 -26.28
N LEU A 41 -4.82 0.58 -27.36
CA LEU A 41 -5.21 0.94 -28.73
C LEU A 41 -6.50 0.23 -29.15
N TRP A 42 -6.59 -1.08 -28.92
CA TRP A 42 -7.82 -1.85 -29.16
C TRP A 42 -9.01 -1.29 -28.36
N VAL A 43 -8.79 -0.95 -27.09
CA VAL A 43 -9.79 -0.29 -26.23
C VAL A 43 -10.25 1.05 -26.81
N LYS A 44 -9.34 1.83 -27.38
CA LYS A 44 -9.65 3.13 -28.01
C LYS A 44 -10.45 2.96 -29.31
N HIS A 45 -10.07 2.00 -30.15
CA HIS A 45 -10.58 1.88 -31.51
C HIS A 45 -11.85 1.02 -31.63
N ASP A 46 -11.94 -0.07 -30.89
CA ASP A 46 -12.94 -1.12 -31.15
C ASP A 46 -14.05 -1.21 -30.08
N LEU A 47 -13.81 -0.70 -28.87
CA LEU A 47 -14.73 -0.86 -27.73
C LEU A 47 -15.66 0.34 -27.49
N GLY A 48 -15.33 1.52 -28.01
CA GLY A 48 -16.17 2.72 -27.88
C GLY A 48 -16.62 2.97 -26.43
N PRO A 49 -17.94 3.06 -26.13
CA PRO A 49 -18.45 3.30 -24.77
C PRO A 49 -18.11 2.22 -23.73
N TRP A 50 -17.79 1.00 -24.15
CA TRP A 50 -17.46 -0.12 -23.25
C TRP A 50 -16.00 -0.16 -22.82
N GLY A 51 -15.16 0.72 -23.38
CA GLY A 51 -13.73 0.79 -23.08
C GLY A 51 -13.39 0.88 -21.57
N PRO A 52 -14.08 1.71 -20.76
CA PRO A 52 -13.83 1.79 -19.32
C PRO A 52 -14.09 0.47 -18.59
N LEU A 53 -15.10 -0.31 -19.00
CA LEU A 53 -15.40 -1.61 -18.42
C LEU A 53 -14.31 -2.63 -18.77
N ALA A 54 -13.88 -2.67 -20.03
CA ALA A 54 -12.79 -3.54 -20.47
C ALA A 54 -11.50 -3.26 -19.69
N LEU A 55 -11.21 -1.98 -19.48
CA LEU A 55 -10.07 -1.53 -18.69
C LEU A 55 -10.20 -1.99 -17.22
N ALA A 56 -11.36 -1.82 -16.60
CA ALA A 56 -11.61 -2.28 -15.23
C ALA A 56 -11.44 -3.81 -15.08
N VAL A 57 -11.88 -4.59 -16.06
CA VAL A 57 -11.71 -6.05 -16.06
C VAL A 57 -10.25 -6.45 -16.23
N ALA A 58 -9.47 -5.72 -17.04
CA ALA A 58 -8.05 -6.00 -17.25
C ALA A 58 -7.20 -5.90 -15.98
N TYR A 59 -7.62 -5.10 -14.98
CA TYR A 59 -6.94 -5.06 -13.68
C TYR A 59 -6.90 -6.41 -12.96
N ILE A 60 -7.88 -7.29 -13.18
CA ILE A 60 -7.96 -8.58 -12.49
C ILE A 60 -6.76 -9.47 -12.84
N PRO A 61 -6.57 -9.90 -14.11
CA PRO A 61 -5.43 -10.74 -14.47
C PRO A 61 -4.10 -10.03 -14.23
N LEU A 62 -4.00 -8.72 -14.47
CA LEU A 62 -2.75 -7.99 -14.22
C LEU A 62 -2.36 -7.98 -12.75
N THR A 63 -3.29 -7.70 -11.85
CA THR A 63 -3.03 -7.67 -10.41
C THR A 63 -2.69 -9.07 -9.88
N VAL A 64 -3.40 -10.09 -10.36
CA VAL A 64 -3.15 -11.49 -9.97
C VAL A 64 -1.77 -11.95 -10.44
N LEU A 65 -1.40 -11.64 -11.68
CA LEU A 65 -0.09 -11.97 -12.27
C LEU A 65 1.04 -11.05 -11.79
N ALA A 66 0.76 -10.16 -10.84
CA ALA A 66 1.68 -9.18 -10.29
C ALA A 66 2.30 -8.24 -11.35
N VAL A 67 1.60 -8.01 -12.46
CA VAL A 67 1.97 -7.02 -13.48
C VAL A 67 1.74 -5.60 -12.93
N PRO A 68 2.62 -4.63 -13.21
CA PRO A 68 2.43 -3.26 -12.79
C PRO A 68 1.15 -2.64 -13.38
N ALA A 69 0.17 -2.36 -12.52
CA ALA A 69 -1.12 -1.79 -12.93
C ALA A 69 -1.04 -0.28 -13.27
N SER A 70 0.10 0.36 -13.03
CA SER A 70 0.33 1.78 -13.32
C SER A 70 0.09 2.16 -14.77
N VAL A 71 0.39 1.24 -15.70
CA VAL A 71 0.18 1.46 -17.15
C VAL A 71 -1.31 1.56 -17.47
N LEU A 72 -2.14 0.71 -16.85
CA LEU A 72 -3.61 0.80 -16.99
C LEU A 72 -4.12 2.11 -16.41
N THR A 73 -3.65 2.51 -15.23
CA THR A 73 -4.11 3.75 -14.57
C THR A 73 -3.75 5.01 -15.37
N LEU A 74 -2.54 5.06 -15.94
CA LEU A 74 -2.14 6.15 -16.84
C LEU A 74 -2.94 6.11 -18.14
N GLY A 75 -3.17 4.90 -18.68
CA GLY A 75 -3.97 4.67 -19.87
C GLY A 75 -5.42 5.09 -19.71
N GLY A 76 -6.03 4.84 -18.54
CA GLY A 76 -7.40 5.23 -18.20
C GLY A 76 -7.58 6.75 -18.27
N GLY A 77 -6.66 7.50 -17.66
CA GLY A 77 -6.61 8.96 -17.78
C GLY A 77 -6.38 9.45 -19.21
N TYR A 78 -5.41 8.87 -19.92
CA TYR A 78 -5.08 9.25 -21.29
C TYR A 78 -6.25 9.01 -22.27
N LEU A 79 -6.96 7.89 -22.14
CA LEU A 79 -8.04 7.53 -23.04
C LEU A 79 -9.36 8.22 -22.68
N PHE A 80 -9.76 8.15 -21.42
CA PHE A 80 -11.13 8.48 -20.98
C PHE A 80 -11.24 9.78 -20.19
N GLY A 81 -10.13 10.47 -19.91
CA GLY A 81 -10.15 11.67 -19.08
C GLY A 81 -10.26 11.36 -17.59
N LEU A 82 -10.28 12.41 -16.77
CA LEU A 82 -10.20 12.28 -15.32
C LEU A 82 -11.43 11.60 -14.71
N PRO A 83 -12.68 12.01 -15.00
CA PRO A 83 -13.84 11.46 -14.28
C PRO A 83 -14.08 9.97 -14.61
N VAL A 84 -14.06 9.63 -15.90
CA VAL A 84 -14.36 8.28 -16.37
C VAL A 84 -13.19 7.33 -16.12
N GLY A 85 -11.96 7.77 -16.41
CA GLY A 85 -10.74 7.00 -16.12
C GLY A 85 -10.61 6.71 -14.62
N PHE A 86 -10.82 7.72 -13.77
CA PHE A 86 -10.75 7.55 -12.32
C PHE A 86 -11.75 6.52 -11.78
N VAL A 87 -13.01 6.59 -12.20
CA VAL A 87 -14.02 5.62 -11.74
C VAL A 87 -13.69 4.21 -12.23
N ALA A 88 -13.33 4.06 -13.50
CA ALA A 88 -12.98 2.77 -14.07
C ALA A 88 -11.74 2.15 -13.41
N ASP A 89 -10.68 2.93 -13.21
CA ASP A 89 -9.44 2.49 -12.59
C ASP A 89 -9.62 2.19 -11.11
N SER A 90 -10.43 3.00 -10.41
CA SER A 90 -10.72 2.80 -8.99
C SER A 90 -11.48 1.49 -8.75
N ILE A 91 -12.51 1.21 -9.57
CA ILE A 91 -13.27 -0.03 -9.51
C ILE A 91 -12.38 -1.21 -9.94
N GLY A 92 -11.69 -1.09 -11.08
CA GLY A 92 -10.82 -2.13 -11.61
C GLY A 92 -9.71 -2.53 -10.64
N ALA A 93 -8.99 -1.54 -10.10
CA ALA A 93 -7.92 -1.78 -9.15
C ALA A 93 -8.44 -2.42 -7.85
N THR A 94 -9.63 -2.04 -7.39
CA THR A 94 -10.27 -2.67 -6.22
C THR A 94 -10.65 -4.12 -6.51
N LEU A 95 -11.23 -4.41 -7.68
CA LEU A 95 -11.58 -5.77 -8.10
C LEU A 95 -10.33 -6.65 -8.26
N GLY A 96 -9.27 -6.14 -8.88
CA GLY A 96 -8.00 -6.85 -9.03
C GLY A 96 -7.33 -7.12 -7.68
N ALA A 97 -7.30 -6.13 -6.78
CA ALA A 97 -6.78 -6.31 -5.42
C ALA A 97 -7.57 -7.39 -4.66
N THR A 98 -8.90 -7.36 -4.78
CA THR A 98 -9.81 -8.33 -4.17
C THR A 98 -9.57 -9.74 -4.72
N ALA A 99 -9.39 -9.89 -6.03
CA ALA A 99 -9.08 -11.18 -6.65
C ALA A 99 -7.76 -11.76 -6.14
N ALA A 100 -6.68 -10.95 -6.12
CA ALA A 100 -5.38 -11.37 -5.57
C ALA A 100 -5.46 -11.73 -4.08
N PHE A 101 -6.21 -10.95 -3.30
CA PHE A 101 -6.47 -11.20 -1.89
C PHE A 101 -7.25 -12.49 -1.63
N LEU A 102 -8.25 -12.80 -2.47
CA LEU A 102 -9.00 -14.05 -2.37
C LEU A 102 -8.13 -15.25 -2.75
N LEU A 103 -7.40 -15.17 -3.86
CA LEU A 103 -6.47 -16.22 -4.29
C LEU A 103 -5.40 -16.52 -3.24
N GLY A 104 -4.79 -15.49 -2.67
CA GLY A 104 -3.81 -15.65 -1.59
C GLY A 104 -4.42 -16.30 -0.34
N ARG A 105 -5.68 -15.98 -0.04
CA ARG A 105 -6.37 -16.51 1.14
C ARG A 105 -6.80 -17.95 1.01
N THR A 106 -7.23 -18.38 -0.18
CA THR A 106 -7.69 -19.76 -0.42
C THR A 106 -6.52 -20.71 -0.65
N ILE A 107 -5.50 -20.29 -1.42
CA ILE A 107 -4.41 -21.18 -1.86
C ILE A 107 -3.17 -21.04 -0.96
N GLY A 108 -2.78 -19.81 -0.59
CA GLY A 108 -1.47 -19.53 0.01
C GLY A 108 -1.43 -19.47 1.54
N ARG A 109 -2.58 -19.28 2.20
CA ARG A 109 -2.65 -18.88 3.62
C ARG A 109 -1.95 -19.83 4.57
N SER A 110 -2.26 -21.12 4.53
CA SER A 110 -1.70 -22.10 5.46
C SER A 110 -0.17 -22.24 5.34
N TYR A 111 0.34 -22.23 4.11
CA TYR A 111 1.78 -22.31 3.84
C TYR A 111 2.51 -21.06 4.32
N VAL A 112 2.02 -19.88 3.95
CA VAL A 112 2.64 -18.60 4.28
C VAL A 112 2.62 -18.34 5.79
N ILE A 113 1.50 -18.61 6.47
CA ILE A 113 1.42 -18.49 7.93
C ILE A 113 2.44 -19.42 8.61
N SER A 114 2.62 -20.65 8.15
CA SER A 114 3.60 -21.59 8.74
C SER A 114 5.04 -21.07 8.69
N LYS A 115 5.38 -20.29 7.66
CA LYS A 115 6.70 -19.68 7.46
C LYS A 115 6.83 -18.35 8.19
N LEU A 116 5.79 -17.51 8.11
CA LEU A 116 5.83 -16.14 8.61
C LEU A 116 5.53 -16.01 10.11
N LYS A 117 4.94 -17.03 10.75
CA LYS A 117 4.72 -17.07 12.21
C LYS A 117 5.99 -16.84 13.03
N LYS A 118 7.17 -17.08 12.48
CA LYS A 118 8.46 -16.89 13.18
C LYS A 118 8.95 -15.43 13.18
N TYR A 119 8.35 -14.55 12.38
CA TYR A 119 8.79 -13.17 12.25
C TYR A 119 7.94 -12.24 13.14
N PRO A 120 8.55 -11.49 14.08
CA PRO A 120 7.81 -10.64 15.01
C PRO A 120 7.02 -9.53 14.30
N LYS A 121 7.55 -8.98 13.20
CA LYS A 121 6.86 -7.97 12.38
C LYS A 121 5.54 -8.49 11.79
N PHE A 122 5.51 -9.75 11.34
CA PHE A 122 4.28 -10.35 10.81
C PHE A 122 3.24 -10.57 11.90
N GLN A 123 3.66 -11.02 13.08
CA GLN A 123 2.77 -11.18 14.23
C GLN A 123 2.17 -9.82 14.67
N ALA A 124 3.00 -8.77 14.73
CA ALA A 124 2.53 -7.43 15.05
C ALA A 124 1.45 -6.93 14.07
N VAL A 125 1.67 -7.13 12.75
CA VAL A 125 0.67 -6.79 11.73
C VAL A 125 -0.60 -7.63 11.87
N ALA A 126 -0.47 -8.95 12.14
CA ALA A 126 -1.62 -9.82 12.35
C ALA A 126 -2.46 -9.43 13.57
N ILE A 127 -1.82 -9.05 14.68
CA ILE A 127 -2.49 -8.57 15.90
C ILE A 127 -3.14 -7.21 15.67
N ALA A 128 -2.43 -6.27 15.03
CA ALA A 128 -2.96 -4.95 14.72
C ALA A 128 -4.17 -5.03 13.79
N THR A 129 -4.12 -5.89 12.77
CA THR A 129 -5.25 -6.14 11.86
C THR A 129 -6.41 -6.86 12.53
N GLN A 130 -6.18 -7.63 13.59
CA GLN A 130 -7.27 -8.24 14.37
C GLN A 130 -8.05 -7.22 15.20
N ARG A 131 -7.38 -6.17 15.71
CA ARG A 131 -8.03 -5.11 16.50
C ARG A 131 -8.68 -4.02 15.64
N SER A 132 -8.10 -3.71 14.48
CA SER A 132 -8.58 -2.61 13.63
C SER A 132 -8.23 -2.86 12.15
N GLY A 133 -8.74 -3.95 11.59
CA GLY A 133 -8.46 -4.40 10.21
C GLY A 133 -8.59 -3.29 9.18
N PHE A 134 -9.75 -2.64 9.13
CA PHE A 134 -10.01 -1.49 8.26
C PHE A 134 -8.94 -0.39 8.35
N LYS A 135 -8.66 0.12 9.56
CA LYS A 135 -7.71 1.23 9.77
C LYS A 135 -6.29 0.86 9.34
N ILE A 136 -5.85 -0.36 9.66
CA ILE A 136 -4.51 -0.83 9.31
C ILE A 136 -4.38 -0.98 7.79
N VAL A 137 -5.38 -1.57 7.12
CA VAL A 137 -5.37 -1.67 5.65
C VAL A 137 -5.36 -0.29 5.01
N LEU A 138 -6.20 0.63 5.49
CA LEU A 138 -6.27 2.00 4.98
C LEU A 138 -4.92 2.71 5.11
N LEU A 139 -4.29 2.66 6.29
CA LEU A 139 -2.98 3.28 6.52
C LEU A 139 -1.88 2.69 5.64
N LEU A 140 -1.87 1.36 5.46
CA LEU A 140 -0.90 0.68 4.58
C LEU A 140 -1.09 1.03 3.10
N ARG A 141 -2.28 1.46 2.69
CA ARG A 141 -2.58 1.93 1.32
C ARG A 141 -2.19 3.38 1.13
N LEU A 142 -2.45 4.23 2.14
CA LEU A 142 -2.09 5.65 2.13
C LEU A 142 -0.58 5.87 2.24
N VAL A 143 0.10 5.03 3.02
CA VAL A 143 1.56 5.03 3.16
C VAL A 143 2.09 3.78 2.46
N PRO A 144 2.39 3.85 1.14
CA PRO A 144 2.77 2.69 0.34
C PRO A 144 4.20 2.25 0.67
N LEU A 145 4.40 1.65 1.84
CA LEU A 145 5.67 1.03 2.26
C LEU A 145 5.99 -0.23 1.47
N LEU A 146 4.96 -0.84 0.87
CA LEU A 146 5.04 -2.12 0.17
C LEU A 146 4.48 -1.99 -1.25
N PRO A 147 5.06 -2.69 -2.24
CA PRO A 147 4.50 -2.77 -3.57
C PRO A 147 3.05 -3.27 -3.57
N PHE A 148 2.22 -2.69 -4.44
CA PHE A 148 0.77 -2.96 -4.53
C PHE A 148 0.42 -4.46 -4.52
N ASN A 149 1.04 -5.23 -5.41
CA ASN A 149 0.79 -6.66 -5.55
C ASN A 149 1.22 -7.45 -4.31
N MET A 150 2.36 -7.10 -3.71
CA MET A 150 2.85 -7.74 -2.50
C MET A 150 1.92 -7.48 -1.31
N LEU A 151 1.43 -6.25 -1.16
CA LEU A 151 0.51 -5.87 -0.10
C LEU A 151 -0.81 -6.65 -0.20
N ASN A 152 -1.34 -6.88 -1.41
CA ASN A 152 -2.56 -7.66 -1.62
C ASN A 152 -2.44 -9.09 -1.07
N TYR A 153 -1.32 -9.76 -1.37
CA TYR A 153 -1.04 -11.11 -0.89
C TYR A 153 -0.67 -11.14 0.60
N LEU A 154 0.02 -10.13 1.12
CA LEU A 154 0.35 -10.06 2.55
C LEU A 154 -0.92 -9.90 3.41
N LEU A 155 -1.85 -9.05 2.97
CA LEU A 155 -3.14 -8.89 3.64
C LEU A 155 -4.06 -10.11 3.44
N SER A 156 -3.82 -10.94 2.42
CA SER A 156 -4.59 -12.17 2.23
C SER A 156 -4.43 -13.20 3.36
N VAL A 157 -3.31 -13.14 4.07
CA VAL A 157 -3.01 -14.09 5.14
C VAL A 157 -3.40 -13.59 6.54
N THR A 158 -3.75 -12.30 6.65
CA THR A 158 -4.24 -11.69 7.90
C THR A 158 -5.73 -12.02 8.13
N PRO A 159 -6.24 -11.87 9.37
CA PRO A 159 -7.63 -12.16 9.70
C PRO A 159 -8.63 -11.07 9.23
N VAL A 160 -8.20 -10.11 8.40
CA VAL A 160 -9.07 -9.03 7.91
C VAL A 160 -10.22 -9.60 7.08
N PRO A 161 -11.49 -9.22 7.36
CA PRO A 161 -12.62 -9.65 6.57
C PRO A 161 -12.63 -8.98 5.20
N LEU A 162 -13.24 -9.65 4.21
CA LEU A 162 -13.23 -9.21 2.81
C LEU A 162 -13.81 -7.80 2.64
N GLY A 163 -14.95 -7.50 3.26
CA GLY A 163 -15.61 -6.20 3.16
C GLY A 163 -14.75 -5.04 3.69
N GLU A 164 -14.11 -5.21 4.85
CA GLU A 164 -13.19 -4.20 5.39
C GLU A 164 -11.98 -4.01 4.48
N TYR A 165 -11.41 -5.10 3.95
CA TYR A 165 -10.28 -5.02 3.02
C TYR A 165 -10.66 -4.27 1.74
N MET A 166 -11.83 -4.58 1.16
CA MET A 166 -12.32 -3.96 -0.08
C MET A 166 -12.55 -2.46 0.12
N LEU A 167 -13.31 -2.08 1.16
CA LEU A 167 -13.63 -0.67 1.41
C LEU A 167 -12.38 0.13 1.81
N ALA A 168 -11.53 -0.41 2.69
CA ALA A 168 -10.30 0.27 3.09
C ALA A 168 -9.32 0.41 1.92
N SER A 169 -9.23 -0.61 1.05
CA SER A 169 -8.41 -0.54 -0.16
C SER A 169 -8.96 0.46 -1.15
N TRP A 170 -10.27 0.46 -1.39
CA TRP A 170 -10.91 1.39 -2.31
C TRP A 170 -10.67 2.85 -1.89
N VAL A 171 -10.95 3.18 -0.62
CA VAL A 171 -10.73 4.51 -0.06
C VAL A 171 -9.23 4.87 -0.03
N GLY A 172 -8.39 3.96 0.44
CA GLY A 172 -6.95 4.21 0.58
C GLY A 172 -6.22 4.37 -0.75
N MET A 173 -6.75 3.81 -1.84
CA MET A 173 -6.15 3.91 -3.17
C MET A 173 -6.64 5.13 -3.95
N MET A 174 -7.74 5.79 -3.56
CA MET A 174 -8.26 6.94 -4.30
C MET A 174 -7.22 8.04 -4.54
N PRO A 175 -6.40 8.47 -3.56
CA PRO A 175 -5.46 9.59 -3.79
C PRO A 175 -4.40 9.25 -4.86
N ILE A 176 -3.84 8.04 -4.78
CA ILE A 176 -2.81 7.61 -5.74
C ILE A 176 -3.41 7.34 -7.12
N THR A 177 -4.60 6.73 -7.19
CA THR A 177 -5.32 6.54 -8.44
C THR A 177 -5.64 7.88 -9.09
N PHE A 178 -6.19 8.84 -8.34
CA PHE A 178 -6.48 10.19 -8.85
C PHE A 178 -5.24 10.84 -9.45
N THR A 179 -4.11 10.76 -8.75
CA THR A 179 -2.84 11.35 -9.20
C THR A 179 -2.37 10.73 -10.52
N PHE A 180 -2.39 9.41 -10.62
CA PHE A 180 -1.96 8.71 -11.84
C PHE A 180 -2.92 8.98 -13.01
N VAL A 181 -4.22 8.95 -12.79
CA VAL A 181 -5.21 9.28 -13.83
C VAL A 181 -5.03 10.72 -14.29
N TYR A 182 -4.85 11.66 -13.36
CA TYR A 182 -4.58 13.06 -13.68
C TYR A 182 -3.31 13.21 -14.52
N VAL A 183 -2.21 12.56 -14.15
CA VAL A 183 -0.98 12.54 -14.97
C VAL A 183 -1.29 11.97 -16.36
N GLY A 184 -2.07 10.89 -16.46
CA GLY A 184 -2.53 10.34 -17.74
C GLY A 184 -3.30 11.35 -18.59
N THR A 185 -4.18 12.16 -17.99
CA THR A 185 -4.89 13.24 -18.69
C THR A 185 -3.95 14.33 -19.17
N THR A 186 -3.01 14.77 -18.33
CA THR A 186 -2.03 15.79 -18.70
C THR A 186 -1.10 15.31 -19.81
N LEU A 187 -0.76 14.03 -19.84
CA LEU A 187 0.02 13.44 -20.95
C LEU A 187 -0.75 13.51 -22.28
N LYS A 188 -2.08 13.36 -22.25
CA LYS A 188 -2.93 13.56 -23.43
C LYS A 188 -2.89 15.00 -23.90
N ASP A 189 -3.12 15.96 -22.98
CA ASP A 189 -3.10 17.39 -23.30
C ASP A 189 -1.74 17.83 -23.83
N LEU A 190 -0.65 17.35 -23.21
CA LEU A 190 0.70 17.61 -23.68
C LEU A 190 0.95 16.99 -25.06
N SER A 191 0.46 15.78 -25.32
CA SER A 191 0.58 15.12 -26.63
C SER A 191 -0.20 15.89 -27.70
N ASP A 192 -1.41 16.36 -27.38
CA ASP A 192 -2.27 17.09 -28.32
C ASP A 192 -1.68 18.47 -28.64
N VAL A 193 -1.19 19.16 -27.61
CA VAL A 193 -0.45 20.41 -27.78
C VAL A 193 0.83 20.16 -28.58
N THR A 194 1.66 19.17 -28.22
CA THR A 194 2.92 18.88 -28.92
C THR A 194 2.73 18.32 -30.33
N HIS A 195 1.61 17.69 -30.68
CA HIS A 195 1.24 17.42 -32.07
C HIS A 195 0.92 18.73 -32.81
N GLY A 196 0.32 19.72 -32.14
CA GLY A 196 0.27 21.10 -32.61
C GLY A 196 1.68 21.71 -32.77
N TRP A 197 2.60 21.46 -31.85
CA TRP A 197 4.02 21.85 -31.99
C TRP A 197 4.76 21.04 -33.06
N ALA A 198 4.32 19.83 -33.41
CA ALA A 198 4.90 19.00 -34.48
C ALA A 198 4.45 19.52 -35.86
N GLU A 199 3.22 20.01 -35.96
CA GLU A 199 2.73 20.79 -37.11
C GLU A 199 3.40 22.17 -37.18
N VAL A 200 3.66 22.84 -36.04
CA VAL A 200 4.46 24.09 -35.99
C VAL A 200 5.98 23.82 -36.17
N SER A 201 6.47 22.63 -35.87
CA SER A 201 7.86 22.18 -36.06
C SER A 201 8.16 21.86 -37.53
N LYS A 202 7.14 21.43 -38.29
CA LYS A 202 7.20 21.40 -39.76
C LYS A 202 7.41 22.79 -40.37
N THR A 203 7.16 23.88 -39.63
CA THR A 203 7.61 25.23 -40.03
C THR A 203 9.10 25.42 -39.73
N ARG A 204 9.94 24.92 -40.64
CA ARG A 204 11.31 25.35 -41.04
C ARG A 204 12.42 25.56 -39.97
N TRP A 205 12.14 25.59 -38.66
CA TRP A 205 13.12 25.90 -37.62
C TRP A 205 13.66 24.65 -36.90
N VAL A 206 12.86 23.59 -36.72
CA VAL A 206 13.34 22.34 -36.06
C VAL A 206 14.11 21.45 -37.03
N SER A 207 13.84 21.52 -38.33
CA SER A 207 14.67 20.89 -39.38
C SER A 207 16.05 21.53 -39.54
N ALA A 208 16.30 22.69 -38.91
CA ALA A 208 17.59 23.38 -38.93
C ALA A 208 18.49 23.00 -37.73
N MET A 209 17.96 22.27 -36.73
CA MET A 209 18.72 21.88 -35.54
C MET A 209 19.33 20.48 -35.73
N PRO A 210 20.64 20.28 -35.53
CA PRO A 210 21.26 18.96 -35.72
C PRO A 210 20.63 17.94 -34.77
N PRO A 211 20.30 16.71 -35.22
CA PRO A 211 19.68 15.67 -34.40
C PRO A 211 20.47 15.34 -33.12
N ILE A 212 21.78 15.57 -33.15
CA ILE A 212 22.69 15.47 -32.00
C ILE A 212 22.27 16.40 -30.85
N VAL A 213 21.83 17.63 -31.13
CA VAL A 213 21.47 18.60 -30.10
C VAL A 213 20.19 18.19 -29.37
N VAL A 214 19.23 17.62 -30.10
CA VAL A 214 17.99 17.09 -29.53
C VAL A 214 18.30 15.91 -28.59
N VAL A 215 19.15 14.98 -29.02
CA VAL A 215 19.57 13.83 -28.20
C VAL A 215 20.27 14.28 -26.91
N ILE A 216 21.20 15.23 -27.01
CA ILE A 216 21.92 15.78 -25.84
C ILE A 216 20.93 16.43 -24.85
N SER A 217 19.95 17.18 -25.35
CA SER A 217 18.94 17.87 -24.52
C SER A 217 18.07 16.88 -23.74
N VAL A 218 17.64 15.80 -24.39
CA VAL A 218 16.82 14.75 -23.77
C VAL A 218 17.63 13.96 -22.73
N VAL A 219 18.89 13.62 -23.04
CA VAL A 219 19.79 12.92 -22.11
C VAL A 219 20.09 13.78 -20.88
N ALA A 220 20.28 15.09 -21.06
CA ALA A 220 20.49 16.02 -19.95
C ALA A 220 19.26 16.12 -19.01
N LEU A 221 18.04 16.16 -19.56
CA LEU A 221 16.79 16.15 -18.79
C LEU A 221 16.61 14.87 -17.98
N MET A 222 16.91 13.71 -18.57
CA MET A 222 16.85 12.41 -17.88
C MET A 222 17.88 12.33 -16.74
N ALA A 223 19.11 12.80 -16.98
CA ALA A 223 20.15 12.83 -15.96
C ALA A 223 19.79 13.76 -14.79
N ALA A 224 19.21 14.93 -15.08
CA ALA A 224 18.72 15.85 -14.06
C ALA A 224 17.60 15.23 -13.21
N GLY A 225 16.62 14.57 -13.84
CA GLY A 225 15.54 13.87 -13.14
C GLY A 225 16.06 12.76 -12.21
N PHE A 226 17.03 11.98 -12.68
CA PHE A 226 17.67 10.93 -11.87
C PHE A 226 18.39 11.51 -10.66
N LEU A 227 19.17 12.59 -10.83
CA LEU A 227 19.87 13.27 -9.73
C LEU A 227 18.90 13.81 -8.69
N ILE A 228 17.80 14.44 -9.11
CA ILE A 228 16.76 14.96 -8.21
C ILE A 228 16.14 13.83 -7.38
N SER A 229 15.84 12.69 -8.01
CA SER A 229 15.29 11.51 -7.32
C SER A 229 16.26 10.96 -6.26
N VAL A 230 17.56 10.89 -6.55
CA VAL A 230 18.57 10.41 -5.61
C VAL A 230 18.72 11.37 -4.42
N ILE A 231 18.71 12.68 -4.69
CA ILE A 231 18.77 13.71 -3.65
C ILE A 231 17.57 13.61 -2.72
N LEU A 232 16.36 13.51 -3.28
CA LEU A 232 15.13 13.32 -2.51
C LEU A 232 15.23 12.08 -1.62
N MET A 233 15.62 10.92 -2.16
CA MET A 233 15.76 9.68 -1.38
C MET A 233 16.72 9.85 -0.18
N VAL A 234 17.88 10.48 -0.39
CA VAL A 234 18.87 10.72 0.67
C VAL A 234 18.34 11.68 1.72
N VAL A 235 17.69 12.78 1.31
CA VAL A 235 17.10 13.75 2.23
C VAL A 235 16.01 13.10 3.07
N THR A 236 15.07 12.38 2.47
CA THR A 236 13.98 11.71 3.21
C THR A 236 14.54 10.68 4.20
N THR A 237 15.58 9.94 3.80
CA THR A 237 16.24 8.95 4.68
C THR A 237 16.96 9.63 5.85
N LYS A 238 17.66 10.74 5.60
CA LYS A 238 18.36 11.50 6.65
C LYS A 238 17.39 12.16 7.63
N VAL A 239 16.32 12.76 7.12
CA VAL A 239 15.27 13.37 7.95
C VAL A 239 14.59 12.31 8.79
N ALA A 240 14.21 11.16 8.21
CA ALA A 240 13.60 10.06 8.96
C ALA A 240 14.49 9.53 10.09
N LYS A 241 15.81 9.40 9.86
CA LYS A 241 16.75 9.02 10.92
C LYS A 241 16.89 10.10 11.99
N ALA A 242 17.03 11.37 11.61
CA ALA A 242 17.15 12.47 12.57
C ALA A 242 15.88 12.61 13.44
N SER A 243 14.70 12.40 12.86
CA SER A 243 13.44 12.38 13.60
C SER A 243 13.35 11.20 14.57
N LEU A 244 13.87 10.02 14.18
CA LEU A 244 13.91 8.84 15.03
C LEU A 244 14.89 9.01 16.19
N ASP A 245 16.10 9.51 15.94
CA ASP A 245 17.12 9.74 16.97
C ASP A 245 16.66 10.80 17.97
N LYS A 246 15.97 11.86 17.50
CA LYS A 246 15.38 12.87 18.38
C LYS A 246 14.28 12.30 19.27
N ALA A 247 13.40 11.44 18.72
CA ALA A 247 12.35 10.79 19.49
C ALA A 247 12.91 9.81 20.55
N LEU A 248 14.00 9.10 20.23
CA LEU A 248 14.68 8.21 21.18
C LEU A 248 15.41 8.98 22.28
N ALA A 249 15.99 10.14 21.97
CA ALA A 249 16.62 11.01 22.96
C ALA A 249 15.59 11.61 23.93
N GLU A 250 14.41 11.98 23.43
CA GLU A 250 13.31 12.53 24.24
C GLU A 250 12.68 11.49 25.17
N ASP A 251 12.59 10.22 24.74
CA ASP A 251 12.10 9.11 25.58
C ASP A 251 13.11 8.70 26.66
N GLY A 252 14.42 8.73 26.34
CA GLY A 252 15.50 8.49 27.31
C GLY A 252 15.63 9.57 28.38
N ASP A 253 15.31 10.82 28.04
CA ASP A 253 15.27 11.94 29.01
C ASP A 253 14.08 11.78 29.99
N ILE A 254 12.95 11.21 29.54
CA ILE A 254 11.80 10.89 30.40
C ILE A 254 12.13 9.75 31.38
N GLU A 255 12.85 8.71 30.98
CA GLU A 255 13.37 7.68 31.90
C GLU A 255 14.39 8.26 32.90
N GLY A 256 15.21 9.22 32.48
CA GLY A 256 16.14 9.95 33.36
C GLY A 256 15.44 10.82 34.42
N ILE A 257 14.32 11.46 34.05
CA ILE A 257 13.49 12.25 34.96
C ILE A 257 12.75 11.35 35.97
N LEU A 258 12.33 10.15 35.55
CA LEU A 258 11.64 9.17 36.40
C LEU A 258 12.58 8.34 37.29
N GLY A 259 13.90 8.48 37.14
CA GLY A 259 14.94 7.82 37.97
C GLY A 259 15.27 8.51 39.31
N SER A 260 14.56 9.57 39.69
CA SER A 260 14.79 10.29 40.96
C SER A 260 14.02 9.64 42.12
N PRO A 261 14.68 9.10 43.17
CA PRO A 261 13.98 8.52 44.31
C PRO A 261 13.48 9.62 45.23
N ARG A 262 12.19 9.98 45.12
CA ARG A 262 11.33 10.47 46.21
C ARG A 262 9.90 10.70 45.68
N LEU A 263 9.04 9.70 45.86
CA LEU A 263 7.61 9.92 45.89
C LEU A 263 7.31 10.83 47.10
N PRO A 264 6.62 11.97 46.94
CA PRO A 264 6.03 12.67 48.07
C PRO A 264 4.92 11.76 48.59
N ILE A 265 5.16 11.18 49.76
CA ILE A 265 4.14 10.58 50.60
C ILE A 265 3.11 11.69 50.83
N VAL A 266 1.95 11.55 50.20
CA VAL A 266 0.73 12.25 50.61
C VAL A 266 0.44 11.73 52.02
N ALA A 267 0.78 12.54 53.02
CA ALA A 267 0.30 12.35 54.37
C ALA A 267 -1.18 12.73 54.38
N GLU A 268 -2.06 11.72 54.32
CA GLU A 268 -3.43 11.87 54.83
C GLU A 268 -3.44 11.68 56.36
N PRO A 269 -4.37 12.32 57.09
CA PRO A 269 -4.30 12.50 58.55
C PRO A 269 -4.63 11.21 59.33
N PRO A 270 -4.31 11.13 60.64
CA PRO A 270 -4.48 9.91 61.42
C PRO A 270 -5.98 9.63 61.64
N LEU A 271 -6.52 8.61 60.97
CA LEU A 271 -7.84 8.06 61.29
C LEU A 271 -7.66 6.88 62.25
N ASP A 272 -7.94 7.15 63.52
CA ASP A 272 -7.92 6.24 64.65
C ASP A 272 -8.86 5.02 64.42
N LEU A 273 -8.26 3.88 64.11
CA LEU A 273 -8.93 2.61 63.80
C LEU A 273 -8.88 1.60 64.96
N GLN A 274 -8.61 2.05 66.20
CA GLN A 274 -8.81 1.25 67.43
C GLN A 274 -10.24 1.32 67.99
N LYS A 275 -11.25 1.50 67.13
CA LYS A 275 -12.66 1.31 67.53
C LYS A 275 -13.19 0.00 66.95
N PRO A 276 -13.63 -0.96 67.79
CA PRO A 276 -14.19 -2.21 67.30
C PRO A 276 -15.47 -1.94 66.50
N LEU A 277 -15.54 -2.51 65.29
CA LEU A 277 -16.72 -2.52 64.44
C LEU A 277 -17.83 -3.33 65.15
N ILE A 278 -18.66 -2.65 65.94
CA ILE A 278 -19.93 -3.18 66.41
C ILE A 278 -20.84 -3.27 65.18
N ILE A 279 -21.04 -4.50 64.69
CA ILE A 279 -22.02 -4.82 63.66
C ILE A 279 -23.40 -4.64 64.28
N LYS A 280 -24.02 -3.49 64.04
CA LYS A 280 -25.42 -3.23 64.38
C LYS A 280 -26.29 -3.84 63.26
N ILE A 281 -26.80 -5.05 63.49
CA ILE A 281 -27.81 -5.67 62.64
C ILE A 281 -29.15 -5.03 63.00
N ASP A 282 -29.56 -4.00 62.27
CA ASP A 282 -30.94 -3.53 62.29
C ASP A 282 -31.68 -4.18 61.11
N SER A 283 -32.50 -5.19 61.42
CA SER A 283 -33.58 -5.69 60.55
C SER A 283 -34.92 -5.09 61.05
N PRO A 284 -35.93 -5.01 60.19
CA PRO A 284 -36.70 -3.78 59.97
C PRO A 284 -37.76 -3.53 61.04
N GLY A 285 -37.95 -2.26 61.36
CA GLY A 285 -39.09 -1.80 62.15
C GLY A 285 -40.40 -2.12 61.46
N ASN A 286 -41.15 -3.06 62.02
CA ASN A 286 -42.58 -3.18 61.84
C ASN A 286 -43.24 -2.12 62.75
N HIS A 287 -43.75 -1.06 62.13
CA HIS A 287 -44.49 -0.01 62.82
C HIS A 287 -45.95 -0.47 63.05
N HIS A 288 -46.41 -0.25 64.28
CA HIS A 288 -47.80 -0.13 64.75
C HIS A 288 -48.53 -1.38 65.25
N GLU A 289 -48.50 -1.54 66.58
CA GLU A 289 -49.62 -2.08 67.34
C GLU A 289 -50.62 -0.95 67.66
N LYS A 290 -51.87 -1.18 67.25
CA LYS A 290 -53.17 -0.71 67.75
C LYS A 290 -53.22 0.47 68.74
N GLN A 291 -53.96 1.51 68.35
CA GLN A 291 -55.23 1.92 68.97
C GLN A 291 -55.99 2.89 68.06
#